data_AF-A0A949IEY1-F1
#
_entry.id   AF-A0A949IEY1-F1
#
_cell.length_a   1.000
_cell.length_b   1.000
_cell.length_c   1.000
_cell.angle_alpha   90.00
_cell.angle_beta   90.00
_cell.angle_gamma   90.00
#
_symmetry.space_group_name_H-M   'P 1'
#
loop_
_entity.id
_entity.type
_entity.pdbx_description
1 polymer ?
#
loop_
_entity_poly.entity_id
_entity_poly.type
_entity_poly.pdbx_seq_one_letter_code
_entity_poly.pdbx_strand_id
1 'polypeptide(L)'
;MSVTQDELMYLQSQLEGLESIFMELMPFGIELKRQHVQDYYDKRFDAATKPVSSVAETELRRQFNTKANQVRNLVDSAESLGDAGNKLNLIRAAASLPEERSKGLLASVLTFCKSLVMDSKADPDLLNEILSSKELRPVEARVLLGSTMFIIADEVGFGDNNLPLKSLLAEFLALTKQEQLLTRNDPFLIEAQCALEALEYDSELEAEES
;
A
#
# COMPACT_ATOMS: atom_id res chain seq x y z
N MET A 1 -18.06 12.13 3.40
CA MET A 1 -18.26 11.49 4.72
C MET A 1 -17.08 11.85 5.59
N SER A 2 -17.27 12.18 6.87
CA SER A 2 -16.14 12.49 7.77
C SER A 2 -15.63 11.21 8.42
N VAL A 3 -14.43 10.78 8.04
CA VAL A 3 -13.67 9.73 8.75
C VAL A 3 -13.22 10.31 10.09
N THR A 4 -13.34 9.54 11.16
CA THR A 4 -12.93 9.94 12.52
C THR A 4 -11.42 9.91 12.68
N GLN A 5 -10.90 10.57 13.71
CA GLN A 5 -9.46 10.53 14.01
C GLN A 5 -8.97 9.10 14.32
N ASP A 6 -9.78 8.31 15.03
CA ASP A 6 -9.44 6.92 15.36
C ASP A 6 -9.36 6.05 14.11
N GLU A 7 -10.28 6.24 13.17
CA GLU A 7 -10.27 5.56 11.87
C GLU A 7 -9.06 5.95 11.02
N LEU A 8 -8.65 7.22 11.05
CA LEU A 8 -7.43 7.66 10.36
C LEU A 8 -6.16 7.06 10.98
N MET A 9 -6.08 7.03 12.31
CA MET A 9 -4.97 6.37 13.02
C MET A 9 -4.92 4.87 12.74
N TYR A 10 -6.09 4.24 12.64
CA TYR A 10 -6.19 2.85 12.24
C TYR A 10 -5.64 2.63 10.83
N LEU A 11 -6.11 3.41 9.84
CA LEU A 11 -5.65 3.30 8.45
C LEU A 11 -4.13 3.56 8.34
N GLN A 12 -3.60 4.54 9.08
CA GLN A 12 -2.16 4.82 9.13
C GLN A 12 -1.38 3.60 9.64
N SER A 13 -1.83 3.01 10.76
CA SER A 13 -1.22 1.81 11.33
C SER A 13 -1.26 0.61 10.39
N GLN A 14 -2.34 0.47 9.60
CA GLN A 14 -2.42 -0.56 8.57
C GLN A 14 -1.48 -0.29 7.39
N LEU A 15 -1.36 0.96 6.94
CA LEU A 15 -0.46 1.36 5.86
C LEU A 15 1.01 1.11 6.24
N GLU A 16 1.41 1.47 7.46
CA GLU A 16 2.76 1.18 8.00
C GLU A 16 3.05 -0.32 8.06
N GLY A 17 2.03 -1.12 8.41
CA GLY A 17 2.12 -2.58 8.35
C GLY A 17 2.29 -3.08 6.91
N LEU A 18 1.61 -2.47 5.95
CA LEU A 18 1.68 -2.82 4.53
C LEU A 18 3.06 -2.47 3.96
N GLU A 19 3.57 -1.27 4.22
CA GLU A 19 4.93 -0.85 3.86
C GLU A 19 5.98 -1.80 4.41
N SER A 20 5.87 -2.15 5.70
CA SER A 20 6.77 -3.10 6.35
C SER A 20 6.77 -4.44 5.61
N ILE A 21 5.60 -4.95 5.23
CA ILE A 21 5.49 -6.20 4.47
C ILE A 21 6.21 -6.10 3.11
N PHE A 22 5.90 -5.07 2.32
CA PHE A 22 6.38 -4.95 0.94
C PHE A 22 7.85 -4.55 0.86
N MET A 23 8.32 -3.70 1.76
CA MET A 23 9.66 -3.12 1.73
C MET A 23 10.67 -3.86 2.62
N GLU A 24 10.22 -4.51 3.70
CA GLU A 24 11.12 -5.14 4.67
C GLU A 24 10.99 -6.66 4.78
N LEU A 25 9.82 -7.26 4.53
CA LEU A 25 9.63 -8.71 4.72
C LEU A 25 9.69 -9.48 3.40
N MET A 26 8.88 -9.08 2.41
CA MET A 26 8.80 -9.76 1.11
C MET A 26 10.15 -9.81 0.37
N PRO A 27 10.97 -8.75 0.32
CA PRO A 27 12.27 -8.79 -0.38
C PRO A 27 13.24 -9.81 0.23
N PHE A 28 13.07 -10.15 1.51
CA PHE A 28 13.86 -11.15 2.22
C PHE A 28 13.17 -12.53 2.28
N GLY A 29 12.03 -12.71 1.60
CA GLY A 29 11.29 -13.96 1.57
C GLY A 29 10.75 -14.39 2.93
N ILE A 30 10.49 -13.44 3.84
CA ILE A 30 9.92 -13.75 5.16
C ILE A 30 8.47 -14.16 4.98
N GLU A 31 8.15 -15.38 5.40
CA GLU A 31 6.78 -15.87 5.39
C GLU A 31 5.92 -15.08 6.41
N LEU A 32 4.72 -14.67 6.00
CA LEU A 32 3.81 -13.84 6.78
C LEU A 32 3.07 -14.64 7.87
N LYS A 33 3.80 -15.41 8.67
CA LYS A 33 3.29 -16.08 9.87
C LYS A 33 3.70 -15.28 11.10
N ARG A 34 2.82 -15.25 12.11
CA ARG A 34 3.05 -14.51 13.37
C ARG A 34 4.44 -14.69 13.97
N GLN A 35 4.94 -15.93 14.04
CA GLN A 35 6.25 -16.22 14.62
C GLN A 35 7.40 -15.72 13.73
N HIS A 36 7.34 -15.97 12.42
CA HIS A 36 8.38 -15.56 11.48
C HIS A 36 8.53 -14.04 11.39
N VAL A 37 7.42 -13.30 11.46
CA VAL A 37 7.42 -11.83 11.56
C VAL A 37 8.14 -11.36 12.84
N GLN A 38 7.82 -11.97 13.99
CA GLN A 38 8.47 -11.63 15.25
C GLN A 38 9.97 -11.93 15.22
N ASP A 39 10.34 -13.12 14.74
CA ASP A 39 11.74 -13.57 14.65
C ASP A 39 12.57 -12.64 13.76
N TYR A 40 11.99 -12.17 12.65
CA TYR A 40 12.65 -11.20 11.76
C TYR A 40 12.98 -9.90 12.49
N TYR A 41 12.00 -9.32 13.20
CA TYR A 41 12.19 -8.06 13.91
C TYR A 41 13.07 -8.20 15.15
N ASP A 42 13.01 -9.31 15.88
CA ASP A 42 13.92 -9.61 16.99
C ASP A 42 15.38 -9.71 16.49
N LYS A 43 15.61 -10.39 15.36
CA LYS A 43 16.94 -10.47 14.75
C LYS A 43 17.46 -9.09 14.29
N ARG A 44 16.59 -8.24 13.76
CA ARG A 44 16.95 -6.86 13.35
C ARG A 44 17.26 -5.99 14.55
N PHE A 45 16.51 -6.13 15.64
CA PHE A 45 16.80 -5.48 16.92
C PHE A 45 18.17 -5.89 17.45
N ASP A 46 18.48 -7.19 17.53
CA ASP A 46 19.78 -7.70 17.98
C ASP A 46 20.93 -7.18 17.11
N ALA A 47 20.72 -7.07 15.79
CA ALA A 47 21.72 -6.51 14.88
C ALA A 47 21.94 -5.01 15.10
N ALA A 48 20.88 -4.26 15.45
CA ALA A 48 20.95 -2.82 15.70
C ALA A 48 21.55 -2.46 17.07
N THR A 49 21.45 -3.34 18.07
CA THR A 49 21.99 -3.12 19.42
C THR A 49 23.43 -3.59 19.59
N LYS A 50 23.90 -4.58 18.82
CA LYS A 50 25.29 -5.07 18.83
C LYS A 50 26.39 -4.01 18.67
N PRO A 51 26.27 -2.97 17.82
CA PRO A 51 27.36 -2.02 17.56
C PRO A 51 27.39 -0.80 18.50
N VAL A 52 26.38 -0.56 19.34
CA VAL A 52 26.23 0.74 20.02
C VAL A 52 25.89 0.57 21.51
N SER A 53 26.84 0.89 22.39
CA SER A 53 26.71 0.78 23.86
C SER A 53 25.79 1.84 24.51
N SER A 54 25.19 2.75 23.72
CA SER A 54 24.36 3.87 24.23
C SER A 54 23.02 4.02 23.48
N VAL A 55 22.40 2.93 23.04
CA VAL A 55 21.03 3.00 22.51
C VAL A 55 20.06 2.92 23.68
N ALA A 56 18.97 3.69 23.62
CA ALA A 56 17.81 3.49 24.49
C ALA A 56 17.13 2.17 24.10
N GLU A 57 17.73 1.05 24.52
CA GLU A 57 17.38 -0.32 24.11
C GLU A 57 15.89 -0.60 24.27
N THR A 58 15.30 -0.13 25.38
CA THR A 58 13.87 -0.24 25.66
C THR A 58 13.01 0.45 24.61
N GLU A 59 13.38 1.66 24.18
CA GLU A 59 12.64 2.42 23.18
C GLU A 59 12.78 1.80 21.80
N LEU A 60 13.99 1.36 21.44
CA LEU A 60 14.22 0.65 20.20
C LEU A 60 13.42 -0.66 20.15
N ARG A 61 13.44 -1.45 21.23
CA ARG A 61 12.65 -2.68 21.32
C ARG A 61 11.16 -2.41 21.19
N ARG A 62 10.67 -1.31 21.79
CA ARG A 62 9.28 -0.87 21.65
C ARG A 62 8.93 -0.62 20.19
N GLN A 63 9.77 0.10 19.44
CA GLN A 63 9.54 0.38 18.02
C GLN A 63 9.50 -0.89 17.15
N PHE A 64 10.44 -1.81 17.35
CA PHE A 64 10.44 -3.11 16.65
C PHE A 64 9.19 -3.94 16.97
N ASN A 65 8.77 -3.97 18.23
CA ASN A 65 7.54 -4.66 18.62
C ASN A 65 6.29 -3.99 18.03
N THR A 66 6.25 -2.66 17.94
CA THR A 66 5.16 -1.94 17.27
C THR A 66 5.04 -2.34 15.81
N LYS A 67 6.15 -2.33 15.05
CA LYS A 67 6.17 -2.79 13.65
C LYS A 67 5.71 -4.23 13.50
N ALA A 68 6.25 -5.13 14.33
CA ALA A 68 5.84 -6.54 14.33
C ALA A 68 4.32 -6.70 14.56
N ASN A 69 3.75 -5.93 15.48
CA ASN A 69 2.31 -5.96 15.76
C ASN A 69 1.47 -5.38 14.62
N GLN A 70 1.92 -4.30 13.98
CA GLN A 70 1.25 -3.73 12.80
C GLN A 70 1.15 -4.74 11.67
N VAL A 71 2.28 -5.38 11.33
CA VAL A 71 2.34 -6.44 10.33
C VAL A 71 1.41 -7.60 10.70
N ARG A 72 1.47 -8.10 11.93
CA ARG A 72 0.64 -9.23 12.38
C ARG A 72 -0.87 -8.91 12.32
N ASN A 73 -1.26 -7.71 12.74
CA ASN A 73 -2.67 -7.29 12.71
C ASN A 73 -3.18 -7.14 11.27
N LEU A 74 -2.33 -6.67 10.35
CA LEU A 74 -2.66 -6.58 8.93
C LEU A 74 -2.78 -7.97 8.29
N VAL A 75 -1.86 -8.90 8.60
CA VAL A 75 -1.92 -10.29 8.13
C VAL A 75 -3.21 -10.96 8.60
N ASP A 76 -3.54 -10.90 9.89
CA ASP A 76 -4.82 -11.43 10.42
C ASP A 76 -6.03 -10.83 9.69
N SER A 77 -5.96 -9.53 9.36
CA SER A 77 -7.00 -8.85 8.60
C SER A 77 -7.10 -9.36 7.17
N ALA A 78 -5.99 -9.63 6.50
CA ALA A 78 -5.95 -10.17 5.14
C ALA A 78 -6.42 -11.63 5.07
N GLU A 79 -6.11 -12.45 6.09
CA GLU A 79 -6.63 -13.83 6.21
C GLU A 79 -8.17 -13.86 6.28
N SER A 80 -8.78 -12.83 6.88
CA SER A 80 -10.26 -12.72 6.89
C SER A 80 -10.87 -12.45 5.51
N LEU A 81 -10.09 -11.92 4.57
CA LEU A 81 -10.50 -11.63 3.19
C LEU A 81 -10.13 -12.76 2.21
N GLY A 82 -9.28 -13.71 2.63
CA GLY A 82 -8.79 -14.80 1.80
C GLY A 82 -7.39 -15.23 2.21
N ASP A 83 -6.46 -15.24 1.27
CA ASP A 83 -5.06 -15.60 1.50
C ASP A 83 -4.22 -14.34 1.80
N ALA A 84 -3.51 -14.31 2.92
CA ALA A 84 -2.57 -13.25 3.27
C ALA A 84 -1.27 -13.28 2.44
N GLY A 85 -0.99 -14.38 1.73
CA GLY A 85 0.06 -14.43 0.70
C GLY A 85 -0.30 -13.64 -0.57
N ASN A 86 -1.57 -13.29 -0.76
CA ASN A 86 -2.02 -12.49 -1.89
C ASN A 86 -1.83 -11.00 -1.61
N LYS A 87 -0.96 -10.36 -2.41
CA LYS A 87 -0.66 -8.92 -2.32
C LYS A 87 -1.91 -8.03 -2.35
N LEU A 88 -2.89 -8.33 -3.21
CA LEU A 88 -4.12 -7.55 -3.30
C LEU A 88 -4.97 -7.66 -2.02
N ASN A 89 -4.99 -8.83 -1.38
CA ASN A 89 -5.72 -9.00 -0.11
C ASN A 89 -5.07 -8.18 1.01
N LEU A 90 -3.73 -8.13 1.06
CA LEU A 90 -3.00 -7.26 2.00
C LEU A 90 -3.33 -5.79 1.78
N ILE A 91 -3.28 -5.33 0.52
CA ILE A 91 -3.62 -3.95 0.15
C ILE A 91 -5.07 -3.63 0.52
N ARG A 92 -6.01 -4.52 0.18
CA ARG A 92 -7.42 -4.35 0.53
C ARG A 92 -7.63 -4.34 2.05
N ALA A 93 -6.98 -5.22 2.79
CA ALA A 93 -7.08 -5.28 4.25
C ALA A 93 -6.60 -3.98 4.90
N ALA A 94 -5.53 -3.38 4.36
CA ALA A 94 -4.98 -2.13 4.84
C ALA A 94 -5.83 -0.91 4.46
N ALA A 95 -6.38 -0.92 3.24
CA ALA A 95 -7.20 0.17 2.69
C ALA A 95 -8.63 0.20 3.27
N SER A 96 -9.07 -0.87 3.94
CA SER A 96 -10.45 -1.01 4.42
C SER A 96 -10.55 -0.75 5.93
N LEU A 97 -11.49 0.10 6.32
CA LEU A 97 -12.00 0.12 7.69
C LEU A 97 -12.73 -1.22 8.01
N PRO A 98 -12.83 -1.62 9.29
CA PRO A 98 -13.43 -2.90 9.67
C PRO A 98 -14.82 -3.16 9.06
N GLU A 99 -15.68 -2.15 9.02
CA GLU A 99 -17.04 -2.20 8.47
C GLU A 99 -17.08 -2.26 6.93
N GLU A 100 -16.02 -1.82 6.25
CA GLU A 100 -15.90 -1.85 4.79
C GLU A 100 -15.53 -3.24 4.26
N ARG A 101 -14.86 -4.07 5.08
CA ARG A 101 -14.34 -5.39 4.68
C ARG A 101 -15.42 -6.37 4.21
N SER A 102 -16.59 -6.29 4.83
CA SER A 102 -17.76 -7.11 4.48
C SER A 102 -18.36 -6.75 3.12
N LYS A 103 -18.05 -5.55 2.60
CA LYS A 103 -18.53 -5.07 1.31
C LYS A 103 -17.52 -5.44 0.23
N GLY A 104 -18.00 -6.06 -0.85
CA GLY A 104 -17.18 -6.28 -2.04
C GLY A 104 -16.79 -4.94 -2.68
N LEU A 105 -15.63 -4.89 -3.34
CA LEU A 105 -15.24 -3.77 -4.20
C LEU A 105 -16.07 -3.78 -5.50
N LEU A 106 -16.14 -2.65 -6.19
CA LEU A 106 -16.60 -2.64 -7.59
C LEU A 106 -15.82 -3.66 -8.42
N ALA A 107 -16.52 -4.38 -9.30
CA ALA A 107 -15.93 -5.46 -10.09
C ALA A 107 -14.80 -4.97 -11.01
N SER A 108 -14.95 -3.78 -11.59
CA SER A 108 -13.91 -3.14 -12.40
C SER A 108 -12.68 -2.80 -11.58
N VAL A 109 -12.83 -2.18 -10.40
CA VAL A 109 -11.71 -1.90 -9.49
C VAL A 109 -11.01 -3.19 -9.05
N LEU A 110 -11.76 -4.21 -8.64
CA LEU A 110 -11.18 -5.49 -8.22
C LEU A 110 -10.37 -6.15 -9.35
N THR A 111 -10.94 -6.18 -10.56
CA THR A 111 -10.31 -6.82 -11.73
C THR A 111 -9.08 -6.04 -12.17
N PHE A 112 -9.19 -4.71 -12.21
CA PHE A 112 -8.09 -3.81 -12.55
C PHE A 112 -6.92 -3.96 -11.55
N CYS A 113 -7.18 -3.81 -10.25
CA CYS A 113 -6.13 -3.91 -9.23
C CYS A 113 -5.49 -5.30 -9.18
N LYS A 114 -6.26 -6.36 -9.47
CA LYS A 114 -5.71 -7.72 -9.56
C LYS A 114 -4.72 -7.85 -10.72
N SER A 115 -5.11 -7.42 -11.92
CA SER A 115 -4.23 -7.39 -13.10
C SER A 115 -2.98 -6.55 -12.85
N LEU A 116 -3.18 -5.40 -12.20
CA LEU A 116 -2.10 -4.46 -11.91
C LEU A 116 -1.06 -5.06 -10.95
N VAL A 117 -1.50 -5.63 -9.83
CA VAL A 117 -0.60 -6.12 -8.77
C VAL A 117 0.04 -7.47 -9.12
N MET A 118 -0.68 -8.34 -9.84
CA MET A 118 -0.20 -9.69 -10.13
C MET A 118 0.57 -9.76 -11.44
N ASP A 119 0.15 -8.99 -12.45
CA ASP A 119 0.66 -9.11 -13.82
C ASP A 119 1.32 -7.82 -14.32
N SER A 120 1.38 -6.75 -13.51
CA SER A 120 1.89 -5.42 -13.91
C SER A 120 1.21 -4.89 -15.17
N LYS A 121 -0.11 -5.10 -15.26
CA LYS A 121 -0.93 -4.69 -16.41
C LYS A 121 -2.13 -3.83 -15.97
N ALA A 122 -2.30 -2.71 -16.65
CA ALA A 122 -3.47 -1.84 -16.56
C ALA A 122 -4.34 -2.03 -17.81
N ASP A 123 -5.56 -2.53 -17.63
CA ASP A 123 -6.53 -2.67 -18.72
C ASP A 123 -7.12 -1.29 -19.07
N PRO A 124 -7.00 -0.81 -20.33
CA PRO A 124 -7.50 0.51 -20.73
C PRO A 124 -9.02 0.67 -20.58
N ASP A 125 -9.79 -0.39 -20.85
CA ASP A 125 -11.25 -0.32 -20.79
C ASP A 125 -11.70 -0.22 -19.34
N LEU A 126 -11.10 -1.02 -18.45
CA LEU A 126 -11.36 -0.94 -17.02
C LEU A 126 -10.89 0.38 -16.42
N LEU A 127 -9.74 0.91 -16.84
CA LEU A 127 -9.27 2.21 -16.38
C LEU A 127 -10.28 3.31 -16.73
N ASN A 128 -10.74 3.36 -17.99
CA ASN A 128 -11.74 4.32 -18.44
C ASN A 128 -13.08 4.17 -17.67
N GLU A 129 -13.51 2.95 -17.40
CA GLU A 129 -14.69 2.68 -16.57
C GLU A 129 -14.51 3.25 -15.15
N ILE A 130 -13.35 3.04 -14.53
CA ILE A 130 -13.04 3.52 -13.19
C ILE A 130 -13.01 5.05 -13.15
N LEU A 131 -12.30 5.69 -14.09
CA LEU A 131 -12.15 7.15 -14.14
C LEU A 131 -13.48 7.87 -14.41
N SER A 132 -14.43 7.21 -15.07
CA SER A 132 -15.76 7.76 -15.35
C SER A 132 -16.83 7.36 -14.30
N SER A 133 -16.47 6.51 -13.34
CA SER A 133 -17.39 6.00 -12.33
C SER A 133 -17.76 7.07 -11.29
N LYS A 134 -19.06 7.19 -11.03
CA LYS A 134 -19.60 8.04 -9.94
C LYS A 134 -19.93 7.24 -8.68
N GLU A 135 -19.64 5.94 -8.68
CA GLU A 135 -20.00 5.01 -7.61
C GLU A 135 -18.80 4.61 -6.75
N LEU A 136 -17.61 5.17 -7.02
CA LEU A 136 -16.41 4.91 -6.24
C LEU A 136 -16.60 5.35 -4.79
N ARG A 137 -16.20 4.48 -3.87
CA ARG A 137 -16.21 4.75 -2.43
C ARG A 137 -14.78 4.94 -1.93
N PRO A 138 -14.59 5.45 -0.70
CA PRO A 138 -13.27 5.70 -0.14
C PRO A 138 -12.35 4.47 -0.18
N VAL A 139 -12.87 3.28 0.12
CA VAL A 139 -12.10 2.03 0.07
C VAL A 139 -11.58 1.72 -1.35
N GLU A 140 -12.36 1.95 -2.41
CA GLU A 140 -11.87 1.76 -3.78
C GLU A 140 -10.73 2.73 -4.10
N ALA A 141 -10.85 4.00 -3.71
CA ALA A 141 -9.79 4.99 -3.93
C ALA A 141 -8.49 4.56 -3.24
N ARG A 142 -8.54 4.15 -1.96
CA ARG A 142 -7.35 3.66 -1.23
C ARG A 142 -6.76 2.40 -1.85
N VAL A 143 -7.60 1.48 -2.33
CA VAL A 143 -7.13 0.26 -3.01
C VAL A 143 -6.45 0.59 -4.34
N LEU A 144 -6.98 1.53 -5.13
CA LEU A 144 -6.35 1.98 -6.39
C LEU A 144 -4.99 2.62 -6.13
N LEU A 145 -4.91 3.53 -5.15
CA LEU A 145 -3.65 4.16 -4.74
C LEU A 145 -2.65 3.11 -4.23
N GLY A 146 -3.05 2.28 -3.26
CA GLY A 146 -2.21 1.22 -2.71
C GLY A 146 -1.74 0.19 -3.74
N SER A 147 -2.60 -0.19 -4.68
CA SER A 147 -2.24 -1.13 -5.76
C SER A 147 -1.20 -0.57 -6.72
N THR A 148 -1.06 0.76 -6.78
CA THR A 148 -0.12 1.44 -7.67
C THR A 148 1.20 1.75 -6.95
N MET A 149 1.14 2.24 -5.69
CA MET A 149 2.33 2.64 -4.91
C MET A 149 3.34 1.51 -4.67
N PHE A 150 2.87 0.27 -4.56
CA PHE A 150 3.73 -0.88 -4.20
C PHE A 150 4.19 -1.71 -5.40
N ILE A 151 4.03 -1.19 -6.63
CA ILE A 151 4.58 -1.82 -7.83
C ILE A 151 6.03 -1.38 -7.99
N ILE A 152 6.92 -2.36 -8.16
CA ILE A 152 8.35 -2.13 -8.40
C ILE A 152 8.58 -2.21 -9.92
N ALA A 153 8.04 -1.24 -10.67
CA ALA A 153 8.23 -1.11 -12.12
C ALA A 153 7.96 0.33 -12.55
N ASP A 154 8.72 0.85 -13.53
CA ASP A 154 8.55 2.22 -14.02
C ASP A 154 7.35 2.36 -14.97
N GLU A 155 7.00 1.25 -15.64
CA GLU A 155 5.89 1.15 -16.58
C GLU A 155 5.07 -0.12 -16.33
N VAL A 156 3.79 -0.05 -16.71
CA VAL A 156 2.87 -1.19 -16.72
C VAL A 156 2.34 -1.42 -18.13
N GLY A 157 2.06 -2.67 -18.48
CA GLY A 157 1.46 -2.99 -19.76
C GLY A 157 0.06 -2.37 -19.88
N PHE A 158 -0.24 -1.71 -21.00
CA PHE A 158 -1.46 -0.96 -21.25
C PHE A 158 -1.98 -1.24 -22.67
N GLY A 159 -2.71 -2.36 -22.82
CA GLY A 159 -3.06 -2.90 -24.13
C GLY A 159 -1.81 -3.30 -24.92
N ASP A 160 -1.62 -2.70 -26.09
CA ASP A 160 -0.45 -2.91 -26.95
C ASP A 160 0.73 -1.96 -26.62
N ASN A 161 0.54 -1.02 -25.69
CA ASN A 161 1.53 -0.03 -25.28
C ASN A 161 1.95 -0.23 -23.82
N ASN A 162 2.92 0.57 -23.37
CA ASN A 162 3.24 0.72 -21.95
C ASN A 162 2.72 2.07 -21.44
N LEU A 163 2.32 2.09 -20.17
CA LEU A 163 1.91 3.30 -19.45
C LEU A 163 2.89 3.54 -18.30
N PRO A 164 3.49 4.73 -18.19
CA PRO A 164 4.31 5.08 -17.03
C PRO A 164 3.50 4.96 -15.74
N LEU A 165 4.06 4.29 -14.72
CA LEU A 165 3.40 4.09 -13.44
C LEU A 165 3.03 5.43 -12.78
N LYS A 166 3.90 6.44 -12.92
CA LYS A 166 3.65 7.81 -12.45
C LYS A 166 2.38 8.42 -13.05
N SER A 167 2.12 8.18 -14.34
CA SER A 167 0.91 8.67 -15.01
C SER A 167 -0.33 8.01 -14.43
N LEU A 168 -0.28 6.70 -14.19
CA LEU A 168 -1.39 5.97 -13.58
C LEU A 168 -1.67 6.46 -12.14
N LEU A 169 -0.62 6.65 -11.33
CA LEU A 169 -0.76 7.17 -9.97
C LEU A 169 -1.33 8.60 -9.96
N ALA A 170 -0.87 9.45 -10.87
CA ALA A 170 -1.36 10.81 -11.03
C ALA A 170 -2.86 10.85 -11.41
N GLU A 171 -3.32 9.94 -12.28
CA GLU A 171 -4.73 9.82 -12.63
C GLU A 171 -5.61 9.44 -11.43
N PHE A 172 -5.18 8.47 -10.61
CA PHE A 172 -5.92 8.10 -9.39
C PHE A 172 -5.92 9.18 -8.33
N LEU A 173 -4.81 9.92 -8.18
CA LEU A 173 -4.75 11.11 -7.33
C LEU A 173 -5.71 12.20 -7.81
N ALA A 174 -5.76 12.45 -9.12
CA ALA A 174 -6.67 13.43 -9.71
C ALA A 174 -8.13 13.04 -9.48
N LEU A 175 -8.50 11.79 -9.76
CA LEU A 175 -9.83 11.25 -9.52
C LEU A 175 -10.24 11.40 -8.05
N THR A 176 -9.36 11.01 -7.12
CA THR A 176 -9.61 11.09 -5.68
C THR A 176 -9.87 12.53 -5.22
N LYS A 177 -9.13 13.50 -5.76
CA LYS A 177 -9.28 14.92 -5.45
C LYS A 177 -10.54 15.52 -6.08
N GLN A 178 -10.82 15.21 -7.35
CA GLN A 178 -11.97 15.74 -8.09
C GLN A 178 -13.30 15.28 -7.49
N GLU A 179 -13.41 13.98 -7.18
CA GLU A 179 -14.61 13.38 -6.61
C GLU A 179 -14.67 13.47 -5.08
N GLN A 180 -13.67 14.09 -4.45
CA GLN A 180 -13.56 14.24 -2.99
C GLN A 180 -13.73 12.92 -2.22
N LEU A 181 -13.14 11.84 -2.76
CA LEU A 181 -13.31 10.48 -2.23
C LEU A 181 -12.65 10.30 -0.86
N LEU A 182 -11.54 11.00 -0.62
CA LEU A 182 -10.74 10.92 0.61
C LEU A 182 -10.60 12.29 1.28
N THR A 183 -10.43 12.29 2.60
CA THR A 183 -10.08 13.50 3.34
C THR A 183 -8.63 13.88 3.08
N ARG A 184 -8.28 15.16 3.27
CA ARG A 184 -6.91 15.67 3.02
C ARG A 184 -5.83 15.01 3.87
N ASN A 185 -6.23 14.45 5.02
CA ASN A 185 -5.36 13.78 5.97
C ASN A 185 -5.50 12.25 5.90
N ASP A 186 -6.11 11.71 4.85
CA ASP A 186 -6.15 10.27 4.64
C ASP A 186 -4.73 9.76 4.36
N PRO A 187 -4.26 8.72 5.09
CA PRO A 187 -2.87 8.29 5.01
C PRO A 187 -2.49 7.75 3.63
N PHE A 188 -3.40 7.07 2.93
CA PHE A 188 -3.14 6.59 1.56
C PHE A 188 -3.03 7.74 0.57
N LEU A 189 -3.76 8.83 0.78
CA LEU A 189 -3.67 10.01 -0.07
C LEU A 189 -2.34 10.75 0.12
N ILE A 190 -1.86 10.84 1.36
CA ILE A 190 -0.57 11.46 1.68
C ILE A 190 0.56 10.63 1.10
N GLU A 191 0.57 9.33 1.38
CA GLU A 191 1.64 8.45 0.92
C GLU A 191 1.71 8.37 -0.61
N ALA A 192 0.55 8.35 -1.28
CA ALA A 192 0.50 8.37 -2.74
C ALA A 192 1.08 9.66 -3.35
N GLN A 193 0.97 10.79 -2.65
CA GLN A 193 1.59 12.04 -3.10
C GLN A 193 3.11 11.97 -2.95
N CYS A 194 3.60 11.48 -1.81
CA CYS A 194 5.03 11.24 -1.59
C CYS A 194 5.61 10.26 -2.63
N ALA A 195 4.90 9.17 -2.93
CA ALA A 195 5.31 8.18 -3.92
C ALA A 195 5.35 8.78 -5.34
N LEU A 196 4.39 9.63 -5.71
CA LEU A 196 4.42 10.31 -7.00
C LEU A 196 5.62 11.26 -7.11
N GLU A 197 5.88 12.06 -6.06
CA GLU A 197 7.03 12.98 -6.02
C GLU A 197 8.36 12.22 -6.16
N ALA A 198 8.48 11.05 -5.54
CA ALA A 198 9.67 10.19 -5.69
C ALA A 198 9.85 9.69 -7.13
N LEU A 199 8.78 9.21 -7.78
CA LEU A 199 8.81 8.76 -9.18
C LEU A 199 9.14 9.89 -10.16
N GLU A 200 8.69 11.12 -9.86
CA GLU A 200 9.02 12.31 -10.64
C GLU A 200 10.51 12.67 -10.50
N TYR A 201 11.04 12.64 -9.29
CA TYR A 201 12.46 12.92 -9.02
C TYR A 201 13.40 11.92 -9.71
N ASP A 202 13.07 10.62 -9.65
CA ASP A 202 13.87 9.58 -10.31
C ASP A 202 13.88 9.78 -11.84
N SER A 203 12.72 10.17 -12.41
CA SER A 203 12.62 10.48 -13.85
C SER A 203 13.49 11.68 -14.26
N GLU A 204 13.59 12.70 -13.41
CA GLU A 204 14.40 13.90 -13.67
C GLU A 204 15.90 13.57 -13.63
N LEU A 205 16.33 12.75 -12.67
CA LEU A 205 17.72 12.30 -12.57
C LEU A 205 18.15 11.50 -13.81
N GLU A 206 17.32 10.57 -14.28
CA GLU A 206 17.61 9.79 -15.49
C GLU A 206 17.72 10.66 -16.75
N ALA A 207 16.90 11.72 -16.84
CA ALA A 207 16.94 12.67 -17.95
C ALA A 207 18.17 13.59 -17.94
N GLU A 208 18.77 13.84 -16.77
CA GLU A 208 20.01 14.62 -16.64
C GLU A 208 21.26 13.78 -16.97
N GLU A 209 21.19 12.47 -16.83
CA GLU A 209 22.30 11.53 -17.10
C GLU A 209 22.34 11.00 -18.55
N SER A 210 21.32 11.31 -19.38
CA SER A 210 21.19 10.85 -20.78
C SER A 210 21.43 11.92 -21.84
#